data_AF-A0A5N7D052-F1
#
_entry.id   AF-A0A5N7D052-F1
#
_cell.length_a   1.000
_cell.length_b   1.000
_cell.length_c   1.000
_cell.angle_alpha   90.00
_cell.angle_beta   90.00
_cell.angle_gamma   90.00
#
_symmetry.space_group_name_H-M   'P 1'
#
loop_
_entity.id
_entity.type
_entity.pdbx_description
1 polymer ?
#
loop_
_entity_poly.entity_id
_entity_poly.type
_entity_poly.pdbx_seq_one_letter_code
_entity_poly.pdbx_strand_id
1 'polypeptide(L)'
;ICNLSKYKDGVPSDLHIRVLQSLQQVQPEASAESTNQNYWSDGSMWVQILKISDSRQGQSTVQNMLEYIGAWEWYNTQLELAKKTLRTKKNKSVGERGAALHVMNQIQNRWISGVGIVTPHEDEYNSLSRSGSSSITGEGKHLQRKRINTQLYRGKMCTKLVKELGLGILFDRNIWVYVKSKIEQLDTLVKDIEADTRYMKLLQILSPQVEQLVKNGSPNLHIFYEDLKKAELLSENELRELEECFALEGDPLPHGQLESKIDRLIKDVNIKVLDQTRFGRDDTIAINDGIEIPCDIFDRLRPGKWLNSWTINALMQISDKPAFVRHSLSIPLDEESGNGNFRPIKRPLGAWAKKMAGFREKARDPSGVLAPLVFFCPINHGGRHFSLLEINDREKVIRHYDSRAKTATRLRMGDIIKKQFGDLNFSYTEVPTPQQVDGWSCGIRTVWNFRRLSNNLSIGAGDTALNPDRMILEIVEGLTACVEGGAMTKYVRRRRSERERRLVT
;
A
#
# COMPACT_ATOMS: atom_id res chain seq x y z
N ILE A 1 6.43 14.46 -20.48
CA ILE A 1 5.52 14.45 -19.30
C ILE A 1 6.17 13.58 -18.23
N CYS A 2 6.33 14.14 -17.02
CA CYS A 2 6.84 13.53 -15.78
C CYS A 2 8.34 13.26 -15.62
N ASN A 3 9.12 14.31 -15.35
CA ASN A 3 10.38 14.22 -14.59
C ASN A 3 10.11 14.18 -13.07
N LEU A 4 9.21 13.30 -12.61
CA LEU A 4 8.96 13.00 -11.19
C LEU A 4 10.04 12.06 -10.60
N SER A 5 11.17 11.86 -11.29
CA SER A 5 12.07 10.73 -11.08
C SER A 5 13.22 10.94 -10.10
N LYS A 6 13.44 12.15 -9.54
CA LYS A 6 14.60 12.39 -8.68
C LYS A 6 14.42 12.05 -7.19
N TYR A 7 13.19 11.85 -6.72
CA TYR A 7 12.92 11.61 -5.29
C TYR A 7 11.82 10.56 -5.09
N LYS A 8 11.93 9.38 -5.72
CA LYS A 8 10.93 8.31 -5.58
C LYS A 8 10.80 7.81 -4.14
N ASP A 9 11.90 7.79 -3.38
CA ASP A 9 11.94 7.15 -2.06
C ASP A 9 11.57 8.07 -0.88
N GLY A 10 11.28 9.35 -1.15
CA GLY A 10 10.89 10.31 -0.11
C GLY A 10 12.02 10.63 0.88
N VAL A 11 11.64 11.18 2.03
CA VAL A 11 12.58 11.41 3.15
C VAL A 11 12.65 10.13 3.99
N PRO A 12 13.85 9.63 4.36
CA PRO A 12 13.98 8.44 5.18
C PRO A 12 13.24 8.55 6.52
N SER A 13 12.55 7.49 6.93
CA SER A 13 11.80 7.42 8.20
C SER A 13 12.69 7.71 9.43
N ASP A 14 13.97 7.34 9.39
CA ASP A 14 14.95 7.64 10.44
C ASP A 14 15.09 9.14 10.75
N LEU A 15 14.81 10.01 9.78
CA LEU A 15 14.78 11.45 10.02
C LEU A 15 13.52 11.85 10.79
N HIS A 16 12.35 11.36 10.40
CA HIS A 16 11.10 11.63 11.10
C HIS A 16 11.15 11.10 12.54
N ILE A 17 11.74 9.91 12.76
CA ILE A 17 11.99 9.35 14.10
C ILE A 17 12.84 10.31 14.94
N ARG A 18 13.92 10.86 14.37
CA ARG A 18 14.78 11.85 15.06
C ARG A 18 14.03 13.13 15.44
N VAL A 19 13.17 13.63 14.56
CA VAL A 19 12.32 14.80 14.86
C VAL A 19 11.30 14.48 15.97
N LEU A 20 10.72 13.28 15.98
CA LEU A 20 9.82 12.89 17.08
C LEU A 20 10.56 12.83 18.41
N GLN A 21 11.78 12.27 18.42
CA GLN A 21 12.60 12.19 19.63
C GLN A 21 12.97 13.58 20.18
N SER A 22 13.24 14.57 19.32
CA SER A 22 13.54 15.94 19.78
C SER A 22 12.33 16.62 20.43
N LEU A 23 11.12 16.32 19.95
CA LEU A 23 9.87 16.89 20.47
C LEU A 23 9.44 16.27 21.82
N GLN A 24 9.92 15.07 22.15
CA GLN A 24 9.51 14.31 23.33
C GLN A 24 10.37 14.54 24.59
N GLN A 25 11.48 15.29 24.53
CA GLN A 25 12.40 15.42 25.66
C GLN A 25 11.86 16.29 26.82
N VAL A 26 11.26 15.63 27.81
CA VAL A 26 11.47 15.91 29.23
C VAL A 26 12.65 15.03 29.70
N GLN A 27 13.75 15.72 30.02
CA GLN A 27 15.05 15.27 30.58
C GLN A 27 16.17 14.75 29.65
N PRO A 28 17.42 15.19 29.92
CA PRO A 28 18.60 14.90 29.12
C PRO A 28 19.37 13.73 29.70
N GLU A 29 19.55 12.65 28.93
CA GLU A 29 20.76 11.82 28.89
C GLU A 29 20.51 10.63 27.96
N ALA A 30 21.55 10.26 27.21
CA ALA A 30 21.61 9.14 26.27
C ALA A 30 20.92 9.33 24.90
N SER A 31 21.58 10.09 24.03
CA SER A 31 21.90 9.61 22.68
C SER A 31 23.16 10.33 22.20
N ALA A 32 24.26 9.59 22.26
CA ALA A 32 25.61 10.02 21.95
C ALA A 32 25.77 10.27 20.44
N GLU A 33 25.27 11.42 19.99
CA GLU A 33 25.66 12.14 18.77
C GLU A 33 25.25 13.63 18.81
N SER A 34 24.55 14.07 19.87
CA SER A 34 24.16 15.48 20.11
C SER A 34 25.21 16.30 20.89
N THR A 35 26.32 15.70 21.31
CA THR A 35 27.45 16.38 21.99
C THR A 35 28.44 16.99 20.99
N ASN A 36 27.95 17.88 20.14
CA ASN A 36 28.78 18.95 19.57
C ASN A 36 27.94 20.21 19.39
N GLN A 37 27.46 20.77 20.51
CA GLN A 37 26.80 22.10 20.58
C GLN A 37 27.68 23.28 20.11
N ASN A 38 28.85 23.00 19.53
CA ASN A 38 29.84 23.99 19.08
C ASN A 38 30.15 23.94 17.57
N TYR A 39 29.43 23.12 16.77
CA TYR A 39 29.68 23.02 15.33
C TYR A 39 28.58 23.68 14.49
N TRP A 40 29.01 24.56 13.59
CA TRP A 40 28.18 25.07 12.50
C TRP A 40 27.81 23.92 11.55
N SER A 41 26.51 23.75 11.29
CA SER A 41 26.02 22.80 10.28
C SER A 41 25.64 23.57 9.02
N ASP A 42 26.03 23.05 7.86
CA ASP A 42 25.85 23.76 6.59
C ASP A 42 24.42 23.68 6.01
N GLY A 43 23.50 22.99 6.69
CA GLY A 43 22.08 22.91 6.35
C GLY A 43 21.75 22.18 5.07
N SER A 44 22.73 21.57 4.40
CA SER A 44 22.58 20.92 3.09
C SER A 44 21.49 19.84 3.08
N MET A 45 21.47 18.99 4.12
CA MET A 45 20.44 17.98 4.35
C MET A 45 19.03 18.59 4.43
N TRP A 46 18.85 19.63 5.24
CA TRP A 46 17.54 20.28 5.43
C TRP A 46 17.05 21.01 4.18
N VAL A 47 17.96 21.62 3.39
CA VAL A 47 17.61 22.19 2.08
C VAL A 47 17.11 21.10 1.13
N GLN A 48 17.71 19.92 1.15
CA GLN A 48 17.28 18.79 0.33
C GLN A 48 15.91 18.25 0.78
N ILE A 49 15.70 18.11 2.09
CA ILE A 49 14.41 17.70 2.67
C ILE A 49 13.30 18.68 2.27
N LEU A 50 13.49 19.99 2.48
CA LEU A 50 12.51 21.01 2.14
C LEU A 50 12.13 21.03 0.64
N LYS A 51 13.08 20.67 -0.24
CA LYS A 51 12.80 20.49 -1.68
C LYS A 51 11.96 19.26 -1.96
N ILE A 52 12.21 18.15 -1.26
CA ILE A 52 11.44 16.90 -1.38
C ILE A 52 10.00 17.14 -0.91
N SER A 53 9.81 17.79 0.24
CA SER A 53 8.49 18.12 0.80
C SER A 53 7.65 18.98 -0.15
N ASP A 54 8.28 20.00 -0.75
CA ASP A 54 7.62 20.93 -1.69
C ASP A 54 7.07 20.16 -2.92
N SER A 55 7.82 19.17 -3.41
CA SER A 55 7.38 18.31 -4.53
C SER A 55 6.25 17.34 -4.17
N ARG A 56 5.96 17.15 -2.87
CA ARG A 56 5.00 16.17 -2.32
C ARG A 56 3.89 16.82 -1.49
N GLN A 57 3.67 18.13 -1.63
CA GLN A 57 2.74 18.89 -0.81
C GLN A 57 1.28 18.36 -0.87
N GLY A 58 0.93 17.55 -1.88
CA GLY A 58 -0.38 16.90 -2.02
C GLY A 58 -0.49 15.42 -1.58
N GLN A 59 0.60 14.77 -1.12
CA GLN A 59 0.62 13.31 -0.89
C GLN A 59 0.78 12.88 0.58
N SER A 60 1.39 13.67 1.47
CA SER A 60 1.60 13.28 2.87
C SER A 60 1.66 14.47 3.85
N THR A 61 0.50 14.84 4.41
CA THR A 61 0.31 16.03 5.28
C THR A 61 1.16 16.00 6.56
N VAL A 62 1.14 14.91 7.33
CA VAL A 62 1.83 14.81 8.63
C VAL A 62 3.36 14.77 8.46
N GLN A 63 3.86 14.00 7.49
CA GLN A 63 5.30 13.90 7.20
C GLN A 63 5.90 15.25 6.78
N ASN A 64 5.20 15.99 5.91
CA ASN A 64 5.61 17.34 5.51
C ASN A 64 5.71 18.29 6.73
N MET A 65 4.82 18.15 7.72
CA MET A 65 4.88 18.97 8.94
C MET A 65 6.06 18.60 9.82
N LEU A 66 6.34 17.31 10.00
CA LEU A 66 7.53 16.85 10.74
C LEU A 66 8.82 17.36 10.07
N GLU A 67 8.87 17.37 8.75
CA GLU A 67 10.00 17.92 7.99
C GLU A 67 10.15 19.43 8.21
N TYR A 68 9.06 20.19 8.22
CA TYR A 68 9.09 21.62 8.53
C TYR A 68 9.49 21.89 9.98
N ILE A 69 9.00 21.10 10.94
CA ILE A 69 9.40 21.19 12.36
C ILE A 69 10.90 20.99 12.48
N GLY A 70 11.44 19.88 11.93
CA GLY A 70 12.87 19.59 12.00
C GLY A 70 13.74 20.66 11.35
N ALA A 71 13.32 21.19 10.20
CA ALA A 71 14.03 22.29 9.53
C ALA A 71 14.04 23.57 10.38
N TRP A 72 12.92 23.86 11.06
CA TRP A 72 12.84 25.00 11.99
C TRP A 72 13.72 24.80 13.23
N GLU A 73 13.71 23.63 13.87
CA GLU A 73 14.53 23.36 15.06
C GLU A 73 16.03 23.49 14.75
N TRP A 74 16.46 22.95 13.61
CA TRP A 74 17.80 23.15 13.11
C TRP A 74 18.11 24.63 12.87
N TYR A 75 17.25 25.35 12.14
CA TYR A 75 17.44 26.76 11.82
C TYR A 75 17.54 27.62 13.10
N ASN A 76 16.67 27.36 14.08
CA ASN A 76 16.67 28.05 15.37
C ASN A 76 17.97 27.78 16.15
N THR A 77 18.50 26.55 16.10
CA THR A 77 19.79 26.21 16.70
C THR A 77 20.94 27.00 16.04
N GLN A 78 20.94 27.09 14.70
CA GLN A 78 21.94 27.88 13.97
C GLN A 78 21.82 29.38 14.25
N LEU A 79 20.61 29.90 14.44
CA LEU A 79 20.38 31.28 14.87
C LEU A 79 21.00 31.57 16.23
N GLU A 80 20.78 30.70 17.21
CA GLU A 80 21.32 30.88 18.56
C GLU A 80 22.85 30.77 18.59
N LEU A 81 23.43 29.86 17.80
CA LEU A 81 24.88 29.78 17.60
C LEU A 81 25.41 31.08 16.97
N ALA A 82 24.77 31.56 15.90
CA ALA A 82 25.15 32.79 15.23
C ALA A 82 25.14 34.02 16.15
N LYS A 83 24.12 34.15 17.02
CA LYS A 83 24.04 35.22 18.03
C LYS A 83 25.22 35.16 19.01
N LYS A 84 25.67 33.96 19.40
CA LYS A 84 26.78 33.75 20.34
C LYS A 84 28.16 33.96 19.71
N THR A 85 28.35 33.53 18.46
CA THR A 85 29.69 33.45 17.84
C THR A 85 30.00 34.61 16.89
N LEU A 86 29.00 35.20 16.22
CA LEU A 86 29.26 36.27 15.25
C LEU A 86 29.39 37.63 15.93
N ARG A 87 30.38 38.39 15.48
CA ARG A 87 30.65 39.75 15.92
C ARG A 87 30.35 40.74 14.79
N THR A 88 29.78 41.88 15.16
CA THR A 88 29.62 43.04 14.29
C THR A 88 30.97 43.72 14.04
N LYS A 89 31.03 44.63 13.05
CA LYS A 89 32.24 45.45 12.79
C LYS A 89 32.73 46.26 14.00
N LYS A 90 31.89 46.45 15.03
CA LYS A 90 32.22 47.11 16.30
C LYS A 90 32.55 46.11 17.43
N ASN A 91 32.89 44.86 17.10
CA ASN A 91 33.17 43.73 18.00
C ASN A 91 32.06 43.36 19.02
N LYS A 92 30.82 43.83 18.79
CA LYS A 92 29.64 43.44 19.60
C LYS A 92 28.99 42.18 19.01
N SER A 93 28.35 41.35 19.83
CA SER A 93 27.54 40.23 19.34
C SER A 93 26.47 40.70 18.35
N VAL A 94 26.16 39.87 17.35
CA VAL A 94 25.10 40.19 16.39
C VAL A 94 23.72 40.04 17.03
N GLY A 95 22.82 40.98 16.74
CA GLY A 95 21.41 40.85 17.09
C GLY A 95 20.69 39.82 16.20
N GLU A 96 19.44 39.50 16.53
CA GLU A 96 18.63 38.49 15.86
C GLU A 96 18.53 38.68 14.34
N ARG A 97 18.34 39.92 13.88
CA ARG A 97 18.28 40.25 12.46
C ARG A 97 19.60 39.96 11.73
N GLY A 98 20.74 40.16 12.42
CA GLY A 98 22.07 39.88 11.87
C GLY A 98 22.36 38.37 11.80
N ALA A 99 21.99 37.63 12.85
CA ALA A 99 22.06 36.17 12.86
C ALA A 99 21.19 35.53 11.77
N ALA A 100 19.93 35.96 11.64
CA ALA A 100 19.01 35.46 10.62
C ALA A 100 19.48 35.77 9.20
N LEU A 101 20.02 36.97 8.97
CA LEU A 101 20.60 37.33 7.68
C LEU A 101 21.76 36.40 7.32
N HIS A 102 22.64 36.09 8.28
CA HIS A 102 23.79 35.21 8.08
C HIS A 102 23.36 33.78 7.72
N VAL A 103 22.52 33.16 8.56
CA VAL A 103 22.06 31.78 8.37
C VAL A 103 21.27 31.65 7.06
N MET A 104 20.38 32.60 6.76
CA MET A 104 19.62 32.58 5.51
C MET A 104 20.49 32.74 4.27
N ASN A 105 21.54 33.57 4.32
CA ASN A 105 22.46 33.71 3.21
C ASN A 105 23.25 32.41 2.96
N GLN A 106 23.61 31.67 4.01
CA GLN A 106 24.25 30.36 3.88
C GLN A 106 23.32 29.34 3.20
N ILE A 107 22.07 29.26 3.64
CA ILE A 107 21.04 28.36 3.05
C ILE A 107 20.82 28.70 1.57
N GLN A 108 20.64 29.99 1.27
CA GLN A 108 20.33 30.48 -0.07
C GLN A 108 21.49 30.25 -1.05
N ASN A 109 22.74 30.53 -0.64
CA ASN A 109 23.92 30.33 -1.47
C ASN A 109 24.12 28.86 -1.88
N ARG A 110 23.67 27.91 -1.05
CA ARG A 110 23.80 26.48 -1.35
C ARG A 110 22.62 25.87 -2.09
N TRP A 111 21.43 26.44 -1.94
CA TRP A 111 20.32 26.10 -2.83
C TRP A 111 20.68 26.47 -4.28
N ILE A 112 21.47 27.54 -4.48
CA ILE A 112 22.01 27.98 -5.78
C ILE A 112 23.15 27.07 -6.30
N SER A 113 23.93 26.41 -5.43
CA SER A 113 25.10 25.60 -5.83
C SER A 113 24.79 24.10 -6.04
N GLY A 114 23.52 23.70 -6.15
CA GLY A 114 23.12 22.31 -6.33
C GLY A 114 23.24 21.83 -7.79
N VAL A 115 24.08 20.82 -7.99
CA VAL A 115 24.13 19.96 -9.19
C VAL A 115 22.71 19.60 -9.66
N GLY A 116 22.34 20.08 -10.86
CA GLY A 116 21.15 19.69 -11.60
C GLY A 116 19.90 20.55 -11.36
N ILE A 117 19.83 21.69 -12.06
CA ILE A 117 18.65 22.54 -12.22
C ILE A 117 17.45 21.74 -12.74
N VAL A 118 16.29 21.84 -12.08
CA VAL A 118 14.98 21.58 -12.69
C VAL A 118 14.09 22.76 -12.33
N THR A 119 13.69 23.51 -13.34
CA THR A 119 12.62 24.51 -13.28
C THR A 119 11.28 23.81 -13.01
N PRO A 120 10.53 24.18 -11.96
CA PRO A 120 9.14 23.78 -11.84
C PRO A 120 8.33 24.45 -12.96
N HIS A 121 7.56 23.65 -13.71
CA HIS A 121 6.49 24.16 -14.57
C HIS A 121 5.42 24.76 -13.65
N GLU A 122 5.32 26.08 -13.61
CA GLU A 122 4.09 26.77 -13.22
C GLU A 122 3.43 27.18 -14.54
N ASP A 123 2.33 26.51 -14.90
CA ASP A 123 1.48 26.93 -16.01
C ASP A 123 0.72 28.21 -15.61
N GLU A 124 0.57 29.09 -16.61
CA GLU A 124 -0.04 30.43 -16.58
C GLU A 124 0.83 31.58 -16.03
N TYR A 125 1.76 32.07 -16.87
CA TYR A 125 1.60 33.36 -17.57
C TYR A 125 2.66 33.46 -18.69
N ASN A 126 2.20 33.64 -19.92
CA ASN A 126 3.02 33.79 -21.12
C ASN A 126 3.92 35.04 -21.05
N SER A 127 5.24 34.86 -21.12
CA SER A 127 6.10 35.74 -21.93
C SER A 127 7.40 35.02 -22.36
N LEU A 128 7.75 35.22 -23.63
CA LEU A 128 8.82 34.56 -24.37
C LEU A 128 10.24 34.83 -23.80
N SER A 129 11.13 33.82 -23.83
CA SER A 129 12.34 33.80 -24.68
C SER A 129 13.45 32.82 -24.22
N ARG A 130 13.73 31.87 -25.12
CA ARG A 130 15.02 31.36 -25.65
C ARG A 130 16.33 31.51 -24.83
N SER A 131 16.95 30.35 -24.58
CA SER A 131 18.39 30.02 -24.47
C SER A 131 19.38 31.03 -23.88
N GLY A 132 20.02 30.63 -22.78
CA GLY A 132 21.28 31.21 -22.29
C GLY A 132 21.53 30.80 -20.84
N SER A 133 22.77 30.53 -20.48
CA SER A 133 23.18 30.22 -19.10
C SER A 133 22.72 31.31 -18.13
N SER A 134 21.59 31.10 -17.45
CA SER A 134 21.04 32.10 -16.56
C SER A 134 21.61 31.93 -15.16
N SER A 135 22.55 32.83 -14.81
CA SER A 135 22.72 33.23 -13.42
C SER A 135 21.34 33.49 -12.83
N ILE A 136 20.99 32.83 -11.73
CA ILE A 136 19.69 33.02 -11.06
C ILE A 136 19.51 34.53 -10.82
N THR A 137 18.50 35.10 -11.45
CA THR A 137 18.15 36.53 -11.35
C THR A 137 17.90 36.90 -9.89
N GLY A 138 18.08 38.18 -9.53
CA GLY A 138 17.79 38.67 -8.17
C GLY A 138 16.37 38.30 -7.70
N GLU A 139 15.43 38.24 -8.64
CA GLU A 139 14.04 37.81 -8.42
C GLU A 139 13.92 36.32 -8.07
N GLY A 140 14.64 35.42 -8.76
CA GLY A 140 14.64 33.98 -8.44
C GLY A 140 15.22 33.70 -7.05
N LYS A 141 16.27 34.44 -6.66
CA LYS A 141 16.82 34.40 -5.30
C LYS A 141 15.79 34.87 -4.27
N HIS A 142 15.10 35.97 -4.55
CA HIS A 142 14.08 36.51 -3.65
C HIS A 142 12.90 35.54 -3.47
N LEU A 143 12.40 34.94 -4.55
CA LEU A 143 11.28 33.98 -4.51
C LEU A 143 11.65 32.73 -3.70
N GLN A 144 12.84 32.19 -3.91
CA GLN A 144 13.38 31.06 -3.15
C GLN A 144 13.48 31.37 -1.66
N ARG A 145 14.00 32.55 -1.29
CA ARG A 145 14.09 32.99 0.10
C ARG A 145 12.72 33.12 0.74
N LYS A 146 11.73 33.63 -0.01
CA LYS A 146 10.34 33.70 0.43
C LYS A 146 9.78 32.30 0.72
N ARG A 147 10.03 31.31 -0.15
CA ARG A 147 9.62 29.91 0.05
C ARG A 147 10.24 29.29 1.31
N ILE A 148 11.56 29.39 1.48
CA ILE A 148 12.25 28.93 2.72
C ILE A 148 11.61 29.55 3.95
N ASN A 149 11.44 30.88 3.94
CA ASN A 149 10.88 31.60 5.07
C ASN A 149 9.46 31.11 5.40
N THR A 150 8.64 30.83 4.38
CA THR A 150 7.30 30.27 4.58
C THR A 150 7.36 28.87 5.22
N GLN A 151 8.26 28.00 4.76
CA GLN A 151 8.41 26.64 5.32
C GLN A 151 8.94 26.68 6.76
N LEU A 152 9.97 27.50 7.04
CA LEU A 152 10.49 27.70 8.39
C LEU A 152 9.45 28.32 9.32
N TYR A 153 8.64 29.27 8.83
CA TYR A 153 7.54 29.84 9.59
C TYR A 153 6.49 28.79 9.95
N ARG A 154 6.08 27.95 8.99
CA ARG A 154 5.16 26.84 9.24
C ARG A 154 5.75 25.87 10.26
N GLY A 155 7.03 25.52 10.12
CA GLY A 155 7.76 24.70 11.08
C GLY A 155 7.76 25.28 12.49
N LYS A 156 7.98 26.59 12.63
CA LYS A 156 7.87 27.32 13.90
C LYS A 156 6.48 27.17 14.51
N MET A 157 5.43 27.39 13.72
CA MET A 157 4.04 27.30 14.20
C MET A 157 3.65 25.87 14.57
N CYS A 158 4.02 24.88 13.76
CA CYS A 158 3.83 23.47 14.11
C CYS A 158 4.57 23.10 15.40
N THR A 159 5.82 23.55 15.57
CA THR A 159 6.61 23.28 16.78
C THR A 159 5.92 23.81 18.02
N LYS A 160 5.34 25.02 17.94
CA LYS A 160 4.56 25.58 19.03
C LYS A 160 3.31 24.73 19.32
N LEU A 161 2.51 24.43 18.31
CA LEU A 161 1.31 23.61 18.47
C LEU A 161 1.61 22.25 19.09
N VAL A 162 2.66 21.55 18.63
CA VAL A 162 3.04 20.24 19.16
C VAL A 162 3.52 20.32 20.60
N LYS A 163 4.24 21.38 20.97
CA LYS A 163 4.73 21.55 22.35
C LYS A 163 3.62 21.81 23.35
N GLU A 164 2.61 22.59 22.97
CA GLU A 164 1.50 22.95 23.86
C GLU A 164 0.39 21.87 23.84
N LEU A 165 0.09 21.30 22.67
CA LEU A 165 -1.09 20.43 22.47
C LEU A 165 -0.76 18.94 22.23
N GLY A 166 0.53 18.60 22.09
CA GLY A 166 0.99 17.25 21.76
C GLY A 166 1.02 16.95 20.26
N LEU A 167 1.59 15.80 19.88
CA LEU A 167 1.78 15.38 18.48
C LEU A 167 0.47 15.16 17.73
N GLY A 168 -0.60 14.78 18.44
CA GLY A 168 -1.90 14.49 17.85
C GLY A 168 -2.51 15.64 17.04
N ILE A 169 -2.13 16.90 17.34
CA ILE A 169 -2.60 18.09 16.61
C ILE A 169 -2.24 18.05 15.12
N LEU A 170 -1.22 17.27 14.73
CA LEU A 170 -0.82 17.11 13.33
C LEU A 170 -1.88 16.39 12.47
N PHE A 171 -2.81 15.66 13.10
CA PHE A 171 -3.96 15.05 12.43
C PHE A 171 -5.17 15.99 12.28
N ASP A 172 -5.14 17.20 12.85
CA ASP A 172 -6.25 18.15 12.72
C ASP A 172 -6.44 18.55 11.25
N ARG A 173 -7.68 18.45 10.75
CA ARG A 173 -8.06 18.87 9.40
C ARG A 173 -7.70 20.33 9.08
N ASN A 174 -7.63 21.20 10.09
CA ASN A 174 -7.41 22.64 9.97
C ASN A 174 -5.95 23.02 10.24
N ILE A 175 -5.05 22.07 10.48
CA ILE A 175 -3.65 22.33 10.80
C ILE A 175 -2.95 23.29 9.81
N TRP A 176 -3.27 23.19 8.51
CA TRP A 176 -2.71 24.09 7.49
C TRP A 176 -3.23 25.52 7.57
N VAL A 177 -4.41 25.72 8.16
CA VAL A 177 -4.94 27.06 8.49
C VAL A 177 -4.16 27.61 9.67
N TYR A 178 -3.99 26.81 10.73
CA TYR A 178 -3.31 27.23 11.96
C TYR A 178 -1.88 27.69 11.71
N VAL A 179 -1.11 26.95 10.91
CA VAL A 179 0.30 27.27 10.63
C VAL A 179 0.49 28.46 9.67
N LYS A 180 -0.59 28.99 9.10
CA LYS A 180 -0.61 30.23 8.31
C LYS A 180 -1.03 31.45 9.13
N SER A 181 -1.65 31.24 10.29
CA SER A 181 -2.13 32.31 11.16
C SER A 181 -0.97 33.09 11.79
N LYS A 182 -1.28 34.28 12.31
CA LYS A 182 -0.32 35.05 13.11
C LYS A 182 -0.12 34.40 14.49
N ILE A 183 1.01 34.68 15.14
CA ILE A 183 1.35 34.03 16.41
C ILE A 183 0.34 34.35 17.52
N GLU A 184 -0.22 35.56 17.54
CA GLU A 184 -1.21 35.98 18.53
C GLU A 184 -2.54 35.22 18.36
N GLN A 185 -2.93 34.96 17.11
CA GLN A 185 -4.11 34.14 16.81
C GLN A 185 -3.88 32.68 17.18
N LEU A 186 -2.64 32.20 17.01
CA LEU A 186 -2.25 30.86 17.42
C LEU A 186 -2.28 30.71 18.94
N ASP A 187 -1.87 31.74 19.69
CA ASP A 187 -1.96 31.76 21.16
C ASP A 187 -3.40 31.67 21.67
N THR A 188 -4.33 32.40 21.04
CA THR A 188 -5.76 32.26 21.34
C THR A 188 -6.26 30.85 21.01
N LEU A 189 -5.92 30.32 19.84
CA LEU A 189 -6.32 28.98 19.43
C LEU A 189 -5.83 27.89 20.40
N VAL A 190 -4.56 27.98 20.84
CA VAL A 190 -4.00 27.02 21.81
C VAL A 190 -4.83 27.04 23.09
N LYS A 191 -5.12 28.22 23.64
CA LYS A 191 -5.94 28.34 24.86
C LYS A 191 -7.35 27.80 24.67
N ASP A 192 -7.96 28.05 23.51
CA ASP A 192 -9.30 27.55 23.21
C ASP A 192 -9.32 26.02 23.13
N ILE A 193 -8.28 25.41 22.52
CA ILE A 193 -8.13 23.95 22.45
C ILE A 193 -7.84 23.36 23.84
N GLU A 194 -6.94 23.95 24.61
CA GLU A 194 -6.61 23.51 25.98
C GLU A 194 -7.84 23.54 26.90
N ALA A 195 -8.75 24.51 26.70
CA ALA A 195 -10.00 24.60 27.44
C ALA A 195 -11.00 23.49 27.05
N ASP A 196 -10.91 22.94 25.83
CA ASP A 196 -11.73 21.80 25.39
C ASP A 196 -11.13 20.47 25.86
N THR A 197 -11.54 20.05 27.05
CA THR A 197 -11.10 18.78 27.66
C THR A 197 -11.37 17.55 26.80
N ARG A 198 -12.47 17.53 26.03
CA ARG A 198 -12.79 16.41 25.14
C ARG A 198 -11.82 16.38 23.96
N TYR A 199 -11.52 17.55 23.41
CA TYR A 199 -10.59 17.66 22.31
C TYR A 199 -9.16 17.34 22.73
N MET A 200 -8.70 17.82 23.89
CA MET A 200 -7.38 17.49 24.43
C MET A 200 -7.19 15.99 24.66
N LYS A 201 -8.21 15.29 25.19
CA LYS A 201 -8.19 13.83 25.30
C LYS A 201 -8.00 13.15 23.94
N LEU A 202 -8.71 13.62 22.90
CA LEU A 202 -8.54 13.10 21.55
C LEU A 202 -7.11 13.32 21.02
N LEU A 203 -6.54 14.51 21.23
CA LEU A 203 -5.16 14.80 20.81
C LEU A 203 -4.12 13.93 21.53
N GLN A 204 -4.35 13.61 22.80
CA GLN A 204 -3.51 12.67 23.55
C GLN A 204 -3.56 11.27 22.95
N ILE A 205 -4.75 10.78 22.57
CA ILE A 205 -4.93 9.46 21.91
C ILE A 205 -4.31 9.43 20.51
N LEU A 206 -4.38 10.55 19.77
CA LEU A 206 -3.81 10.67 18.43
C LEU A 206 -2.27 10.78 18.44
N SER A 207 -1.66 11.19 19.55
CA SER A 207 -0.21 11.38 19.63
C SER A 207 0.58 10.07 19.38
N PRO A 208 0.27 8.93 20.03
CA PRO A 208 0.88 7.63 19.70
C PRO A 208 0.68 7.19 18.25
N GLN A 209 -0.44 7.58 17.62
CA GLN A 209 -0.75 7.22 16.23
C GLN A 209 0.20 7.92 15.23
N VAL A 210 0.65 9.14 15.53
CA VAL A 210 1.69 9.83 14.73
C VAL A 210 3.00 9.06 14.79
N GLU A 211 3.36 8.56 15.96
CA GLU A 211 4.59 7.77 16.12
C GLU A 211 4.53 6.45 15.37
N GLN A 212 3.41 5.75 15.43
CA GLN A 212 3.21 4.51 14.68
C GLN A 212 3.22 4.76 13.18
N LEU A 213 2.60 5.83 12.71
CA LEU A 213 2.67 6.24 11.30
C LEU A 213 4.12 6.44 10.86
N VAL A 214 4.97 7.04 11.69
CA VAL A 214 6.39 7.27 11.38
C VAL A 214 7.22 5.97 11.47
N LYS A 215 7.02 5.16 12.51
CA LYS A 215 7.80 3.94 12.77
C LYS A 215 7.43 2.80 11.82
N ASN A 216 6.13 2.62 11.57
CA ASN A 216 5.58 1.45 10.89
C ASN A 216 4.99 1.80 9.51
N GLY A 217 4.90 3.08 9.15
CA GLY A 217 4.29 3.54 7.89
C GLY A 217 2.76 3.65 7.95
N SER A 218 2.12 3.25 9.05
CA SER A 218 0.68 3.35 9.26
C SER A 218 0.32 3.51 10.75
N PRO A 219 -0.82 4.16 11.07
CA PRO A 219 -1.40 4.12 12.41
C PRO A 219 -1.87 2.69 12.80
N ASN A 220 -2.17 2.46 14.08
CA ASN A 220 -2.82 1.26 14.57
C ASN A 220 -4.24 1.59 15.02
N LEU A 221 -5.21 1.31 14.13
CA LEU A 221 -6.62 1.62 14.37
C LEU A 221 -7.22 0.83 15.55
N HIS A 222 -6.78 -0.40 15.81
CA HIS A 222 -7.27 -1.16 16.97
C HIS A 222 -6.92 -0.49 18.29
N ILE A 223 -5.66 -0.09 18.44
CA ILE A 223 -5.23 0.65 19.64
C ILE A 223 -5.98 1.98 19.73
N PHE A 224 -6.17 2.67 18.60
CA PHE A 224 -6.92 3.90 18.54
C PHE A 224 -8.38 3.73 19.03
N TYR A 225 -9.10 2.71 18.56
CA TYR A 225 -10.49 2.45 18.99
C TYR A 225 -10.57 2.07 20.47
N GLU A 226 -9.66 1.23 20.95
CA GLU A 226 -9.56 0.88 22.37
C GLU A 226 -9.31 2.10 23.25
N ASP A 227 -8.44 3.01 22.82
CA ASP A 227 -8.14 4.22 23.57
C ASP A 227 -9.31 5.23 23.53
N LEU A 228 -10.02 5.34 22.41
CA LEU A 228 -11.27 6.11 22.31
C LEU A 228 -12.34 5.58 23.27
N LYS A 229 -12.47 4.25 23.36
CA LYS A 229 -13.39 3.56 24.29
C LYS A 229 -13.04 3.84 25.74
N LYS A 230 -11.77 3.65 26.12
CA LYS A 230 -11.29 3.90 27.49
C LYS A 230 -11.42 5.37 27.90
N ALA A 231 -11.26 6.29 26.96
CA ALA A 231 -11.40 7.72 27.23
C ALA A 231 -12.85 8.21 27.26
N GLU A 232 -13.82 7.33 26.99
CA GLU A 232 -15.26 7.62 26.92
C GLU A 232 -15.56 8.77 25.93
N LEU A 233 -14.78 8.86 24.85
CA LEU A 233 -14.95 9.92 23.85
C LEU A 233 -16.07 9.63 22.86
N LEU A 234 -16.45 8.37 22.72
CA LEU A 234 -17.52 7.88 21.85
C LEU A 234 -18.34 6.84 22.60
N SER A 235 -19.63 6.78 22.28
CA SER A 235 -20.49 5.69 22.70
C SER A 235 -20.07 4.36 22.04
N GLU A 236 -20.47 3.24 22.63
CA GLU A 236 -20.19 1.92 22.07
C GLU A 236 -20.84 1.72 20.68
N ASN A 237 -21.95 2.41 20.40
CA ASN A 237 -22.56 2.40 19.08
C ASN A 237 -21.73 3.19 18.05
N GLU A 238 -21.25 4.39 18.40
CA GLU A 238 -20.40 5.19 17.50
C GLU A 238 -19.05 4.50 17.23
N LEU A 239 -18.47 3.83 18.23
CA LEU A 239 -17.27 3.02 18.05
C LEU A 239 -17.50 1.86 17.08
N ARG A 240 -18.62 1.13 17.25
CA ARG A 240 -18.98 0.04 16.34
C ARG A 240 -19.18 0.55 14.92
N GLU A 241 -19.82 1.70 14.74
CA GLU A 241 -19.97 2.32 13.42
C GLU A 241 -18.61 2.67 12.79
N LEU A 242 -17.65 3.16 13.57
CA LEU A 242 -16.29 3.43 13.08
C LEU A 242 -15.55 2.15 12.70
N GLU A 243 -15.62 1.11 13.54
CA GLU A 243 -15.03 -0.20 13.26
C GLU A 243 -15.63 -0.83 12.00
N GLU A 244 -16.94 -0.67 11.78
CA GLU A 244 -17.61 -1.15 10.57
C GLU A 244 -17.19 -0.34 9.33
N CYS A 245 -17.12 1.00 9.43
CA CYS A 245 -16.79 1.88 8.31
C CYS A 245 -15.32 1.78 7.88
N PHE A 246 -14.40 1.51 8.83
CA PHE A 246 -12.95 1.54 8.61
C PHE A 246 -12.28 0.22 8.95
N ALA A 247 -13.02 -0.89 8.88
CA ALA A 247 -12.51 -2.22 9.17
C ALA A 247 -11.27 -2.58 8.35
N LEU A 248 -10.30 -3.21 9.01
CA LEU A 248 -9.08 -3.71 8.38
C LEU A 248 -9.27 -5.11 7.76
N GLU A 249 -8.39 -5.49 6.84
CA GLU A 249 -8.41 -6.81 6.18
C GLU A 249 -8.29 -7.99 7.18
N GLY A 250 -7.74 -7.74 8.37
CA GLY A 250 -7.61 -8.71 9.47
C GLY A 250 -8.85 -8.84 10.36
N ASP A 251 -9.81 -7.93 10.25
CA ASP A 251 -10.87 -7.80 11.24
C ASP A 251 -11.98 -8.83 11.01
N PRO A 252 -12.53 -9.41 12.10
CA PRO A 252 -13.70 -10.26 11.98
C PRO A 252 -14.84 -9.49 11.32
N LEU A 253 -15.63 -10.21 10.50
CA LEU A 253 -16.93 -9.70 10.07
C LEU A 253 -17.93 -9.86 11.23
N PRO A 254 -18.89 -8.93 11.38
CA PRO A 254 -20.04 -9.13 12.24
C PRO A 254 -20.71 -10.48 11.98
N HIS A 255 -21.15 -11.14 13.05
CA HIS A 255 -21.72 -12.49 12.97
C HIS A 255 -22.88 -12.56 11.97
N GLY A 256 -22.82 -13.54 11.05
CA GLY A 256 -23.84 -13.76 10.03
C GLY A 256 -23.82 -12.76 8.87
N GLN A 257 -22.95 -11.75 8.87
CA GLN A 257 -22.91 -10.74 7.81
C GLN A 257 -22.53 -11.37 6.47
N LEU A 258 -21.49 -12.21 6.43
CA LEU A 258 -21.07 -12.86 5.20
C LEU A 258 -22.15 -13.78 4.64
N GLU A 259 -22.77 -14.60 5.49
CA GLU A 259 -23.87 -15.48 5.12
C GLU A 259 -25.05 -14.68 4.55
N SER A 260 -25.42 -13.57 5.18
CA SER A 260 -26.50 -12.71 4.68
C SER A 260 -26.20 -12.12 3.29
N LYS A 261 -24.93 -11.77 3.04
CA LYS A 261 -24.48 -11.25 1.73
C LYS A 261 -24.49 -12.35 0.67
N ILE A 262 -24.07 -13.57 1.03
CA ILE A 262 -24.15 -14.74 0.15
C ILE A 262 -25.61 -15.07 -0.17
N ASP A 263 -26.49 -15.11 0.82
CA ASP A 263 -27.92 -15.41 0.63
C ASP A 263 -28.60 -14.37 -0.28
N ARG A 264 -28.25 -13.09 -0.10
CA ARG A 264 -28.70 -12.02 -0.99
C ARG A 264 -28.19 -12.20 -2.41
N LEU A 265 -26.90 -12.52 -2.60
CA LEU A 265 -26.33 -12.81 -3.91
C LEU A 265 -27.05 -13.99 -4.58
N ILE A 266 -27.26 -15.10 -3.86
CA ILE A 266 -27.97 -16.28 -4.36
C ILE A 266 -29.38 -15.91 -4.81
N LYS A 267 -30.11 -15.13 -4.00
CA LYS A 267 -31.44 -14.63 -4.35
C LYS A 267 -31.41 -13.78 -5.62
N ASP A 268 -30.45 -12.86 -5.71
CA ASP A 268 -30.31 -11.96 -6.86
C ASP A 268 -29.96 -12.72 -8.14
N VAL A 269 -29.08 -13.72 -8.10
CA VAL A 269 -28.78 -14.57 -9.26
C VAL A 269 -30.03 -15.34 -9.71
N ASN A 270 -30.77 -15.94 -8.77
CA ASN A 270 -31.98 -16.68 -9.10
C ASN A 270 -33.02 -15.81 -9.80
N ILE A 271 -33.28 -14.61 -9.28
CA ILE A 271 -34.30 -13.71 -9.83
C ILE A 271 -33.82 -13.02 -11.11
N LYS A 272 -32.63 -12.42 -11.08
CA LYS A 272 -32.16 -11.52 -12.15
C LYS A 272 -31.47 -12.25 -13.30
N VAL A 273 -30.89 -13.43 -13.07
CA VAL A 273 -30.07 -14.14 -14.07
C VAL A 273 -30.77 -15.39 -14.58
N LEU A 274 -31.36 -16.18 -13.69
CA LEU A 274 -31.90 -17.50 -14.02
C LEU A 274 -33.43 -17.53 -14.21
N ASP A 275 -34.12 -16.45 -13.80
CA ASP A 275 -35.58 -16.32 -13.80
C ASP A 275 -36.29 -17.46 -13.05
N GLN A 276 -35.82 -17.73 -11.82
CA GLN A 276 -36.33 -18.80 -10.97
C GLN A 276 -36.25 -18.44 -9.48
N THR A 277 -36.86 -19.27 -8.63
CA THR A 277 -36.93 -19.02 -7.19
C THR A 277 -35.82 -19.69 -6.38
N ARG A 278 -35.22 -20.77 -6.90
CA ARG A 278 -34.14 -21.54 -6.27
C ARG A 278 -33.24 -22.15 -7.34
N PHE A 279 -31.98 -22.41 -6.99
CA PHE A 279 -31.07 -23.15 -7.86
C PHE A 279 -31.57 -24.59 -8.05
N GLY A 280 -31.66 -25.01 -9.30
CA GLY A 280 -31.63 -26.39 -9.72
C GLY A 280 -30.24 -27.00 -9.58
N ARG A 281 -30.19 -28.34 -9.62
CA ARG A 281 -28.97 -29.12 -9.39
C ARG A 281 -27.87 -28.87 -10.43
N ASP A 282 -28.26 -28.58 -11.67
CA ASP A 282 -27.37 -28.47 -12.82
C ASP A 282 -27.35 -27.03 -13.39
N ASP A 283 -27.76 -26.05 -12.58
CA ASP A 283 -27.77 -24.66 -13.04
C ASP A 283 -26.36 -24.11 -13.19
N THR A 284 -26.17 -23.44 -14.32
CA THR A 284 -24.91 -22.84 -14.69
C THR A 284 -25.10 -21.41 -15.20
N ILE A 285 -24.14 -20.57 -14.85
CA ILE A 285 -24.05 -19.17 -15.27
C ILE A 285 -22.77 -18.94 -16.07
N ALA A 286 -22.70 -17.84 -16.79
CA ALA A 286 -21.46 -17.28 -17.32
C ALA A 286 -21.34 -15.81 -16.89
N ILE A 287 -20.12 -15.33 -16.82
CA ILE A 287 -19.80 -13.91 -16.61
C ILE A 287 -19.06 -13.42 -17.85
N ASN A 288 -19.51 -12.32 -18.45
CA ASN A 288 -18.96 -11.71 -19.67
C ASN A 288 -18.85 -12.70 -20.85
N ASP A 289 -19.91 -13.48 -21.10
CA ASP A 289 -19.94 -14.56 -22.11
C ASP A 289 -18.79 -15.57 -21.95
N GLY A 290 -18.32 -15.73 -20.71
CA GLY A 290 -17.20 -16.60 -20.36
C GLY A 290 -17.54 -18.09 -20.32
N ILE A 291 -16.74 -18.81 -19.54
CA ILE A 291 -16.92 -20.25 -19.35
C ILE A 291 -18.16 -20.56 -18.49
N GLU A 292 -18.65 -21.79 -18.62
CA GLU A 292 -19.69 -22.35 -17.77
C GLU A 292 -19.23 -22.41 -16.30
N ILE A 293 -20.00 -21.80 -15.39
CA ILE A 293 -19.76 -21.79 -13.95
C ILE A 293 -20.99 -22.41 -13.25
N PRO A 294 -20.83 -23.54 -12.55
CA PRO A 294 -21.91 -24.12 -11.75
C PRO A 294 -22.33 -23.24 -10.57
N CYS A 295 -23.64 -23.17 -10.31
CA CYS A 295 -24.19 -22.37 -9.21
C CYS A 295 -23.84 -22.92 -7.82
N ASP A 296 -23.35 -24.16 -7.69
CA ASP A 296 -22.85 -24.70 -6.41
C ASP A 296 -21.64 -23.92 -5.86
N ILE A 297 -21.03 -23.06 -6.69
CA ILE A 297 -19.96 -22.14 -6.29
C ILE A 297 -20.38 -21.22 -5.13
N PHE A 298 -21.62 -20.73 -5.12
CA PHE A 298 -22.06 -19.75 -4.12
C PHE A 298 -22.14 -20.37 -2.72
N ASP A 299 -22.61 -21.62 -2.62
CA ASP A 299 -22.63 -22.34 -1.34
C ASP A 299 -21.23 -22.71 -0.85
N ARG A 300 -20.25 -22.87 -1.76
CA ARG A 300 -18.85 -23.10 -1.40
C ARG A 300 -18.15 -21.86 -0.86
N LEU A 301 -18.70 -20.67 -1.06
CA LEU A 301 -18.22 -19.43 -0.47
C LEU A 301 -18.65 -19.28 1.00
N ARG A 302 -19.51 -20.16 1.54
CA ARG A 302 -19.91 -20.06 2.96
C ARG A 302 -18.73 -20.34 3.89
N PRO A 303 -18.69 -19.70 5.08
CA PRO A 303 -17.66 -19.96 6.09
C PRO A 303 -17.49 -21.45 6.38
N GLY A 304 -16.24 -21.90 6.52
CA GLY A 304 -15.91 -23.29 6.82
C GLY A 304 -15.98 -24.25 5.62
N LYS A 305 -16.39 -23.80 4.43
CA LYS A 305 -16.46 -24.67 3.24
C LYS A 305 -15.15 -24.67 2.47
N TRP A 306 -14.77 -25.87 2.00
CA TRP A 306 -13.57 -26.05 1.20
C TRP A 306 -13.84 -25.79 -0.29
N LEU A 307 -13.02 -24.93 -0.90
CA LEU A 307 -13.08 -24.71 -2.36
C LEU A 307 -12.48 -25.92 -3.07
N ASN A 308 -13.12 -26.35 -4.15
CA ASN A 308 -12.56 -27.37 -5.04
C ASN A 308 -11.76 -26.72 -6.18
N SER A 309 -11.03 -27.53 -6.96
CA SER A 309 -10.20 -27.06 -8.07
C SER A 309 -10.99 -26.26 -9.13
N TRP A 310 -12.24 -26.63 -9.39
CA TRP A 310 -13.10 -25.97 -10.38
C TRP A 310 -13.55 -24.60 -9.90
N THR A 311 -13.96 -24.50 -8.64
CA THR A 311 -14.31 -23.23 -7.98
C THR A 311 -13.12 -22.28 -7.97
N ILE A 312 -11.92 -22.75 -7.58
CA ILE A 312 -10.70 -21.93 -7.61
C ILE A 312 -10.44 -21.40 -9.03
N ASN A 313 -10.51 -22.27 -10.04
CA ASN A 313 -10.31 -21.87 -11.42
C ASN A 313 -11.36 -20.87 -11.93
N ALA A 314 -12.64 -21.06 -11.57
CA ALA A 314 -13.71 -20.13 -11.91
C ALA A 314 -13.47 -18.76 -11.26
N LEU A 315 -13.10 -18.71 -9.98
CA LEU A 315 -12.81 -17.46 -9.27
C LEU A 315 -11.59 -16.73 -9.84
N MET A 316 -10.52 -17.46 -10.20
CA MET A 316 -9.37 -16.88 -10.91
C MET A 316 -9.75 -16.36 -12.31
N GLN A 317 -10.65 -17.07 -13.01
CA GLN A 317 -11.10 -16.67 -14.35
C GLN A 317 -11.86 -15.34 -14.33
N ILE A 318 -12.73 -15.14 -13.34
CA ILE A 318 -13.54 -13.90 -13.20
C ILE A 318 -12.77 -12.75 -12.54
N SER A 319 -11.65 -13.04 -11.89
CA SER A 319 -10.80 -11.99 -11.30
C SER A 319 -10.20 -11.10 -12.38
N ASP A 320 -10.18 -9.80 -12.13
CA ASP A 320 -9.49 -8.85 -12.99
C ASP A 320 -7.99 -9.13 -13.04
N LYS A 321 -7.41 -9.05 -14.24
CA LYS A 321 -6.00 -9.37 -14.50
C LYS A 321 -5.54 -8.81 -15.84
N PRO A 322 -4.27 -8.39 -15.94
CA PRO A 322 -3.70 -7.93 -17.20
C PRO A 322 -3.68 -9.02 -18.30
N ALA A 323 -3.74 -8.59 -19.56
CA ALA A 323 -3.77 -9.48 -20.73
C ALA A 323 -2.52 -10.35 -20.91
N PHE A 324 -1.41 -10.08 -20.21
CA PHE A 324 -0.19 -10.91 -20.19
C PHE A 324 -0.19 -12.00 -19.10
N VAL A 325 -1.20 -12.01 -18.22
CA VAL A 325 -1.34 -13.00 -17.15
C VAL A 325 -2.04 -14.25 -17.68
N ARG A 326 -1.51 -15.42 -17.37
CA ARG A 326 -2.09 -16.72 -17.70
C ARG A 326 -2.26 -17.53 -16.42
N HIS A 327 -3.31 -18.34 -16.35
CA HIS A 327 -3.49 -19.28 -15.25
C HIS A 327 -3.95 -20.66 -15.73
N SER A 328 -3.90 -21.63 -14.82
CA SER A 328 -4.36 -23.00 -15.05
C SER A 328 -5.41 -23.42 -14.02
N LEU A 329 -6.12 -24.51 -14.35
CA LEU A 329 -6.76 -25.33 -13.34
C LEU A 329 -5.72 -25.80 -12.32
N SER A 330 -6.15 -26.09 -11.09
CA SER A 330 -5.25 -26.61 -10.07
C SER A 330 -4.57 -27.89 -10.51
N ILE A 331 -3.26 -27.98 -10.25
CA ILE A 331 -2.44 -29.15 -10.56
C ILE A 331 -2.23 -29.97 -9.28
N PRO A 332 -2.67 -31.24 -9.24
CA PRO A 332 -2.36 -32.13 -8.15
C PRO A 332 -0.89 -32.57 -8.19
N LEU A 333 -0.25 -32.61 -7.03
CA LEU A 333 1.08 -33.23 -6.88
C LEU A 333 1.01 -34.73 -6.61
N ASP A 334 -0.17 -35.21 -6.20
CA ASP A 334 -0.42 -36.58 -5.79
C ASP A 334 -1.68 -37.11 -6.47
N GLU A 335 -1.68 -38.40 -6.79
CA GLU A 335 -2.85 -39.12 -7.28
C GLU A 335 -3.41 -40.02 -6.18
N GLU A 336 -4.73 -40.10 -6.08
CA GLU A 336 -5.40 -41.02 -5.16
C GLU A 336 -5.33 -42.44 -5.73
N SER A 337 -4.58 -43.33 -5.06
CA SER A 337 -4.77 -44.76 -5.22
C SER A 337 -6.06 -45.12 -4.49
N GLY A 338 -7.02 -45.75 -5.18
CA GLY A 338 -8.43 -45.95 -4.79
C GLY A 338 -8.76 -46.57 -3.42
N ASN A 339 -7.76 -46.71 -2.55
CA ASN A 339 -7.83 -47.08 -1.15
C ASN A 339 -7.68 -45.84 -0.23
N GLY A 340 -7.87 -44.62 -0.75
CA GLY A 340 -7.68 -43.35 -0.01
C GLY A 340 -6.23 -42.95 0.24
N ASN A 341 -5.26 -43.66 -0.36
CA ASN A 341 -3.83 -43.40 -0.22
C ASN A 341 -3.32 -42.53 -1.38
N PHE A 342 -2.61 -41.44 -1.08
CA PHE A 342 -2.05 -40.54 -2.09
C PHE A 342 -0.62 -40.94 -2.46
N ARG A 343 -0.33 -40.98 -3.76
CA ARG A 343 1.02 -41.28 -4.30
C ARG A 343 1.54 -40.11 -5.12
N PRO A 344 2.84 -39.75 -5.03
CA PRO A 344 3.38 -38.64 -5.80
C PRO A 344 3.32 -38.88 -7.31
N ILE A 345 2.83 -37.88 -8.04
CA ILE A 345 2.86 -37.87 -9.51
C ILE A 345 4.30 -37.58 -9.96
N LYS A 346 4.82 -38.36 -10.92
CA LYS A 346 6.23 -38.27 -11.35
C LYS A 346 6.61 -36.93 -11.99
N ARG A 347 5.69 -36.34 -12.79
CA ARG A 347 5.88 -35.05 -13.50
C ARG A 347 4.59 -34.21 -13.45
N PRO A 348 4.20 -33.70 -12.27
CA PRO A 348 2.90 -33.07 -12.08
C PRO A 348 2.75 -31.80 -12.95
N LEU A 349 3.83 -31.04 -13.12
CA LEU A 349 3.84 -29.78 -13.85
C LEU A 349 4.15 -29.92 -15.35
N GLY A 350 4.36 -31.13 -15.87
CA GLY A 350 4.82 -31.36 -17.24
C GLY A 350 3.81 -30.90 -18.31
N ALA A 351 2.53 -31.21 -18.12
CA ALA A 351 1.47 -30.76 -19.03
C ALA A 351 1.33 -29.22 -19.02
N TRP A 352 1.53 -28.60 -17.84
CA TRP A 352 1.48 -27.16 -17.71
C TRP A 352 2.68 -26.48 -18.38
N ALA A 353 3.88 -27.01 -18.21
CA ALA A 353 5.07 -26.52 -18.90
C ALA A 353 4.89 -26.53 -20.43
N LYS A 354 4.28 -27.59 -20.98
CA LYS A 354 3.94 -27.66 -22.41
C LYS A 354 2.92 -26.59 -22.82
N LYS A 355 1.88 -26.35 -22.00
CA LYS A 355 0.87 -25.31 -22.26
C LYS A 355 1.47 -23.90 -22.17
N MET A 356 2.38 -23.65 -21.23
CA MET A 356 3.12 -22.39 -21.12
C MET A 356 3.98 -22.13 -22.36
N ALA A 357 4.69 -23.14 -22.87
CA ALA A 357 5.45 -23.02 -24.11
C ALA A 357 4.55 -22.60 -25.29
N GLY A 358 3.36 -23.18 -25.40
CA GLY A 358 2.36 -22.78 -26.40
C GLY A 358 1.86 -21.34 -26.23
N PHE A 359 1.71 -20.85 -25.00
CA PHE A 359 1.37 -19.44 -24.76
C PHE A 359 2.50 -18.48 -25.14
N ARG A 360 3.75 -18.85 -24.83
CA ARG A 360 4.93 -18.08 -25.21
C ARG A 360 5.04 -17.97 -26.73
N GLU A 361 4.83 -19.06 -27.45
CA GLU A 361 4.88 -19.06 -28.91
C GLU A 361 3.83 -18.12 -29.52
N LYS A 362 2.60 -18.12 -28.97
CA LYS A 362 1.53 -17.20 -29.39
C LYS A 362 1.76 -15.74 -29.01
N ALA A 363 2.61 -15.48 -28.02
CA ALA A 363 2.93 -14.13 -27.54
C ALA A 363 4.13 -13.52 -28.27
N ARG A 364 4.68 -14.21 -29.28
CA ARG A 364 5.64 -13.61 -30.19
C ARG A 364 4.94 -12.60 -31.08
N ASP A 365 5.48 -11.41 -31.15
CA ASP A 365 5.04 -10.44 -32.13
C ASP A 365 5.52 -10.82 -33.56
N PRO A 366 5.06 -10.14 -34.62
CA PRO A 366 5.48 -10.42 -36.00
C PRO A 366 6.99 -10.24 -36.24
N SER A 367 7.70 -9.54 -35.35
CA SER A 367 9.16 -9.37 -35.38
C SER A 367 9.91 -10.49 -34.65
N GLY A 368 9.18 -11.44 -34.05
CA GLY A 368 9.71 -12.59 -33.31
C GLY A 368 10.08 -12.30 -31.86
N VAL A 369 9.84 -11.07 -31.38
CA VAL A 369 10.14 -10.67 -30.00
C VAL A 369 9.08 -11.24 -29.07
N LEU A 370 9.53 -11.95 -28.04
CA LEU A 370 8.66 -12.58 -27.05
C LEU A 370 8.13 -11.54 -26.07
N ALA A 371 6.82 -11.28 -26.07
CA ALA A 371 6.21 -10.53 -24.98
C ALA A 371 6.26 -11.36 -23.68
N PRO A 372 6.88 -10.85 -22.60
CA PRO A 372 7.05 -11.63 -21.38
C PRO A 372 5.72 -11.81 -20.65
N LEU A 373 5.40 -13.06 -20.29
CA LEU A 373 4.16 -13.46 -19.65
C LEU A 373 4.36 -13.75 -18.15
N VAL A 374 3.27 -13.73 -17.39
CA VAL A 374 3.26 -14.18 -15.99
C VAL A 374 2.26 -15.31 -15.86
N PHE A 375 2.68 -16.44 -15.29
CA PHE A 375 1.89 -17.65 -15.18
C PHE A 375 1.59 -17.96 -13.72
N PHE A 376 0.32 -18.19 -13.40
CA PHE A 376 -0.13 -18.62 -12.08
C PHE A 376 -0.76 -20.00 -12.13
N CYS A 377 -0.45 -20.83 -11.14
CA CYS A 377 -0.97 -22.19 -11.06
C CYS A 377 -1.28 -22.56 -9.61
N PRO A 378 -2.55 -22.84 -9.27
CA PRO A 378 -2.89 -23.42 -7.98
C PRO A 378 -2.32 -24.83 -7.87
N ILE A 379 -1.62 -25.14 -6.78
CA ILE A 379 -1.05 -26.45 -6.53
C ILE A 379 -1.85 -27.15 -5.43
N ASN A 380 -2.32 -28.37 -5.71
CA ASN A 380 -3.04 -29.21 -4.76
C ASN A 380 -2.08 -30.25 -4.15
N HIS A 381 -1.94 -30.18 -2.82
CA HIS A 381 -1.10 -31.06 -2.02
C HIS A 381 -1.94 -32.16 -1.38
N GLY A 382 -1.83 -33.39 -1.90
CA GLY A 382 -2.48 -34.58 -1.32
C GLY A 382 -3.99 -34.48 -1.15
N GLY A 383 -4.68 -33.68 -1.97
CA GLY A 383 -6.14 -33.49 -1.88
C GLY A 383 -6.60 -32.70 -0.65
N ARG A 384 -5.68 -32.09 0.12
CA ARG A 384 -5.97 -31.52 1.46
C ARG A 384 -5.55 -30.07 1.64
N HIS A 385 -4.80 -29.52 0.69
CA HIS A 385 -4.27 -28.16 0.80
C HIS A 385 -4.00 -27.54 -0.57
N PHE A 386 -4.22 -26.24 -0.69
CA PHE A 386 -3.95 -25.46 -1.89
C PHE A 386 -2.90 -24.38 -1.61
N SER A 387 -2.06 -24.13 -2.60
CA SER A 387 -1.03 -23.08 -2.62
C SER A 387 -0.95 -22.50 -4.02
N LEU A 388 -0.18 -21.43 -4.22
CA LEU A 388 -0.06 -20.75 -5.51
C LEU A 388 1.38 -20.75 -6.01
N LEU A 389 1.59 -21.18 -7.24
CA LEU A 389 2.86 -21.07 -7.96
C LEU A 389 2.79 -19.93 -8.98
N GLU A 390 3.77 -19.04 -8.95
CA GLU A 390 4.01 -17.99 -9.95
C GLU A 390 5.28 -18.32 -10.74
N ILE A 391 5.21 -18.21 -12.07
CA ILE A 391 6.37 -18.22 -12.96
C ILE A 391 6.33 -16.92 -13.76
N ASN A 392 7.30 -16.04 -13.51
CA ASN A 392 7.29 -14.67 -14.01
C ASN A 392 8.41 -14.46 -15.02
N ASP A 393 8.07 -14.44 -16.32
CA ASP A 393 9.05 -14.27 -17.39
C ASP A 393 9.62 -12.85 -17.45
N ARG A 394 8.96 -11.87 -16.81
CA ARG A 394 9.36 -10.46 -16.79
C ARG A 394 10.50 -10.25 -15.81
N GLU A 395 10.38 -10.85 -14.63
CA GLU A 395 11.35 -10.76 -13.55
C GLU A 395 12.35 -11.93 -13.53
N LYS A 396 12.11 -12.98 -14.33
CA LYS A 396 12.94 -14.19 -14.40
C LYS A 396 13.02 -14.93 -13.06
N VAL A 397 11.86 -15.05 -12.41
CA VAL A 397 11.71 -15.67 -11.08
C VAL A 397 10.57 -16.67 -11.04
N ILE A 398 10.68 -17.64 -10.12
CA ILE A 398 9.61 -18.57 -9.75
C ILE A 398 9.34 -18.37 -8.27
N ARG A 399 8.09 -18.10 -7.91
CA ARG A 399 7.66 -17.89 -6.53
C ARG A 399 6.59 -18.88 -6.15
N HIS A 400 6.68 -19.41 -4.94
CA HIS A 400 5.64 -20.26 -4.37
C HIS A 400 5.12 -19.64 -3.08
N TYR A 401 3.79 -19.59 -3.00
CA TYR A 401 3.04 -18.96 -1.93
C TYR A 401 2.19 -20.02 -1.23
N ASP A 402 2.59 -20.37 -0.02
CA ASP A 402 1.95 -21.39 0.80
C ASP A 402 1.47 -20.81 2.15
N SER A 403 0.15 -20.73 2.32
CA SER A 403 -0.49 -20.26 3.57
C SER A 403 -0.35 -21.26 4.73
N ARG A 404 0.18 -22.47 4.49
CA ARG A 404 0.53 -23.47 5.51
C ARG A 404 1.96 -23.97 5.29
N ALA A 405 2.87 -23.05 5.03
CA ALA A 405 4.25 -23.39 4.69
C ALA A 405 4.86 -24.31 5.76
N LYS A 406 5.19 -25.54 5.36
CA LYS A 406 5.94 -26.51 6.16
C LYS A 406 7.27 -26.79 5.47
N THR A 407 8.31 -27.06 6.24
CA THR A 407 9.64 -27.39 5.71
C THR A 407 9.60 -28.52 4.68
N ALA A 408 8.80 -29.55 4.92
CA ALA A 408 8.63 -30.67 4.00
C ALA A 408 7.97 -30.26 2.67
N THR A 409 6.90 -29.46 2.71
CA THR A 409 6.21 -28.95 1.51
C THR A 409 7.15 -28.09 0.67
N ARG A 410 7.88 -27.19 1.33
CA ARG A 410 8.86 -26.30 0.68
C ARG A 410 9.95 -27.07 -0.04
N LEU A 411 10.57 -28.06 0.62
CA LEU A 411 11.62 -28.89 0.02
C LEU A 411 11.09 -29.68 -1.18
N ARG A 412 9.91 -30.29 -1.04
CA ARG A 412 9.24 -31.02 -2.12
C ARG A 412 8.97 -30.12 -3.32
N MET A 413 8.46 -28.91 -3.11
CA MET A 413 8.21 -27.95 -4.19
C MET A 413 9.51 -27.52 -4.88
N GLY A 414 10.56 -27.21 -4.12
CA GLY A 414 11.88 -26.91 -4.69
C GLY A 414 12.40 -28.01 -5.62
N ASP A 415 12.28 -29.27 -5.22
CA ASP A 415 12.67 -30.41 -6.07
C ASP A 415 11.84 -30.53 -7.34
N ILE A 416 10.52 -30.33 -7.25
CA ILE A 416 9.61 -30.38 -8.41
C ILE A 416 9.93 -29.25 -9.39
N ILE A 417 10.14 -28.03 -8.87
CA ILE A 417 10.47 -26.86 -9.68
C ILE A 417 11.83 -27.04 -10.36
N LYS A 418 12.85 -27.49 -9.64
CA LYS A 418 14.18 -27.76 -10.20
C LYS A 418 14.11 -28.79 -11.33
N LYS A 419 13.35 -29.87 -11.14
CA LYS A 419 13.19 -30.93 -12.15
C LYS A 419 12.39 -30.48 -13.37
N GLN A 420 11.38 -29.62 -13.20
CA GLN A 420 10.48 -29.23 -14.30
C GLN A 420 10.96 -27.99 -15.05
N PHE A 421 11.55 -27.03 -14.35
CA PHE A 421 11.84 -25.68 -14.85
C PHE A 421 13.31 -25.27 -14.67
N GLY A 422 14.20 -26.20 -14.31
CA GLY A 422 15.64 -25.93 -14.17
C GLY A 422 16.25 -25.30 -15.42
N ASP A 423 15.79 -25.71 -16.61
CA ASP A 423 16.26 -25.20 -17.90
C ASP A 423 15.92 -23.70 -18.14
N LEU A 424 14.99 -23.12 -17.37
CA LEU A 424 14.66 -21.70 -17.48
C LEU A 424 15.73 -20.78 -16.86
N ASN A 425 16.61 -21.31 -15.99
CA ASN A 425 17.57 -20.53 -15.20
C ASN A 425 16.95 -19.40 -14.36
N PHE A 426 15.70 -19.57 -13.91
CA PHE A 426 15.03 -18.61 -13.02
C PHE A 426 15.34 -18.94 -11.56
N SER A 427 15.44 -17.92 -10.71
CA SER A 427 15.57 -18.16 -9.26
C SER A 427 14.23 -18.60 -8.67
N TYR A 428 14.23 -19.68 -7.90
CA TYR A 428 13.08 -20.14 -7.14
C TYR A 428 13.14 -19.70 -5.67
N THR A 429 12.04 -19.14 -5.16
CA THR A 429 11.92 -18.75 -3.76
C THR A 429 10.54 -19.09 -3.20
N GLU A 430 10.52 -19.63 -1.98
CA GLU A 430 9.32 -19.70 -1.14
C GLU A 430 9.08 -18.33 -0.52
N VAL A 431 7.97 -17.68 -0.84
CA VAL A 431 7.71 -16.31 -0.40
C VAL A 431 6.95 -16.33 0.92
N PRO A 432 7.38 -15.56 1.94
CA PRO A 432 6.57 -15.35 3.13
C PRO A 432 5.19 -14.79 2.75
N THR A 433 4.13 -15.46 3.17
CA THR A 433 2.74 -15.12 2.87
C THR A 433 1.89 -15.24 4.12
N PRO A 434 0.82 -14.43 4.28
CA PRO A 434 -0.10 -14.51 5.40
C PRO A 434 -0.53 -15.94 5.72
N GLN A 435 -0.17 -16.41 6.92
CA GLN A 435 -0.44 -17.78 7.32
C GLN A 435 -1.91 -17.99 7.65
N GLN A 436 -2.44 -19.16 7.28
CA GLN A 436 -3.78 -19.57 7.71
C GLN A 436 -3.70 -20.28 9.06
N VAL A 437 -4.72 -20.05 9.88
CA VAL A 437 -4.89 -20.73 11.17
C VAL A 437 -6.00 -21.79 11.12
N ASP A 438 -6.89 -21.68 10.14
CA ASP A 438 -8.03 -22.58 9.95
C ASP A 438 -7.70 -23.75 8.99
N GLY A 439 -8.62 -24.73 8.94
CA GLY A 439 -8.47 -25.94 8.13
C GLY A 439 -9.01 -25.85 6.71
N TRP A 440 -9.59 -24.72 6.28
CA TRP A 440 -10.43 -24.68 5.08
C TRP A 440 -10.13 -23.54 4.09
N SER A 441 -9.45 -22.47 4.52
CA SER A 441 -9.29 -21.24 3.75
C SER A 441 -8.13 -21.25 2.73
N CYS A 442 -7.40 -22.36 2.58
CA CYS A 442 -6.27 -22.43 1.65
C CYS A 442 -6.68 -22.13 0.20
N GLY A 443 -7.88 -22.57 -0.21
CA GLY A 443 -8.42 -22.29 -1.54
C GLY A 443 -8.74 -20.80 -1.74
N ILE A 444 -9.40 -20.16 -0.77
CA ILE A 444 -9.73 -18.73 -0.87
C ILE A 444 -8.46 -17.87 -0.85
N ARG A 445 -7.48 -18.20 0.00
CA ARG A 445 -6.19 -17.51 0.05
C ARG A 445 -5.43 -17.64 -1.27
N THR A 446 -5.50 -18.80 -1.92
CA THR A 446 -4.92 -19.01 -3.26
C THR A 446 -5.53 -18.07 -4.29
N VAL A 447 -6.86 -17.91 -4.30
CA VAL A 447 -7.58 -16.99 -5.19
C VAL A 447 -7.25 -15.52 -4.86
N TRP A 448 -7.25 -15.16 -3.58
CA TRP A 448 -6.94 -13.81 -3.12
C TRP A 448 -5.50 -13.40 -3.46
N ASN A 449 -4.52 -14.28 -3.19
CA ASN A 449 -3.13 -14.09 -3.60
C ASN A 449 -3.02 -13.89 -5.10
N PHE A 450 -3.71 -14.72 -5.90
CA PHE A 450 -3.73 -14.56 -7.35
C PHE A 450 -4.24 -13.19 -7.78
N ARG A 451 -5.42 -12.76 -7.27
CA ARG A 451 -6.05 -11.47 -7.61
C ARG A 451 -5.14 -10.28 -7.28
N ARG A 452 -4.45 -10.32 -6.13
CA ARG A 452 -3.51 -9.26 -5.73
C ARG A 452 -2.25 -9.29 -6.59
N LEU A 453 -1.57 -10.43 -6.66
CA LEU A 453 -0.28 -10.57 -7.36
C LEU A 453 -0.39 -10.36 -8.88
N SER A 454 -1.49 -10.80 -9.51
CA SER A 454 -1.71 -10.56 -10.95
C SER A 454 -1.76 -9.07 -11.30
N ASN A 455 -2.10 -8.22 -10.33
CA ASN A 455 -2.21 -6.78 -10.45
C ASN A 455 -1.03 -6.04 -9.77
N ASN A 456 0.04 -6.76 -9.42
CA ASN A 456 1.20 -6.24 -8.68
C ASN A 456 0.85 -5.58 -7.33
N LEU A 457 -0.21 -6.06 -6.68
CA LEU A 457 -0.58 -5.63 -5.33
C LEU A 457 0.11 -6.51 -4.30
N SER A 458 0.50 -5.91 -3.17
CA SER A 458 1.10 -6.63 -2.05
C SER A 458 0.08 -7.57 -1.39
N ILE A 459 0.58 -8.71 -0.91
CA ILE A 459 -0.17 -9.69 -0.14
C ILE A 459 0.22 -9.71 1.35
N GLY A 460 1.12 -8.81 1.78
CA GLY A 460 1.65 -8.82 3.16
C GLY A 460 2.74 -9.87 3.40
N ALA A 461 3.22 -9.92 4.65
CA ALA A 461 4.23 -10.85 5.13
C ALA A 461 3.60 -12.00 5.95
N GLY A 462 4.43 -12.90 6.49
CA GLY A 462 3.96 -14.10 7.20
C GLY A 462 3.16 -13.82 8.48
N ASP A 463 3.40 -12.68 9.10
CA ASP A 463 2.75 -12.16 10.31
C ASP A 463 1.51 -11.30 10.03
N THR A 464 1.22 -11.02 8.75
CA THR A 464 0.03 -10.25 8.38
C THR A 464 -1.24 -11.04 8.70
N ALA A 465 -2.03 -10.51 9.62
CA ALA A 465 -3.32 -11.08 9.99
C ALA A 465 -4.35 -10.76 8.89
N LEU A 466 -4.87 -11.80 8.25
CA LEU A 466 -5.94 -11.67 7.26
C LEU A 466 -7.11 -12.58 7.64
N ASN A 467 -8.32 -12.02 7.61
CA ASN A 467 -9.54 -12.75 7.89
C ASN A 467 -10.07 -13.40 6.60
N PRO A 468 -10.28 -14.73 6.57
CA PRO A 468 -10.77 -15.41 5.37
C PRO A 468 -12.18 -14.96 4.97
N ASP A 469 -13.04 -14.58 5.91
CA ASP A 469 -14.40 -14.14 5.62
C ASP A 469 -14.39 -12.77 4.90
N ARG A 470 -13.46 -11.87 5.26
CA ARG A 470 -13.21 -10.62 4.51
C ARG A 470 -12.79 -10.90 3.06
N MET A 471 -11.89 -11.86 2.84
CA MET A 471 -11.47 -12.25 1.49
C MET A 471 -12.65 -12.79 0.66
N ILE A 472 -13.55 -13.56 1.29
CA ILE A 472 -14.76 -14.06 0.63
C ILE A 472 -15.70 -12.90 0.32
N LEU A 473 -15.89 -11.97 1.26
CA LEU A 473 -16.75 -10.81 1.06
C LEU A 473 -16.33 -10.01 -0.18
N GLU A 474 -15.02 -9.79 -0.40
CA GLU A 474 -14.52 -9.15 -1.62
C GLU A 474 -14.92 -9.88 -2.92
N ILE A 475 -15.04 -11.22 -2.88
CA ILE A 475 -15.50 -12.02 -4.01
C ILE A 475 -17.01 -11.89 -4.18
N VAL A 476 -17.77 -11.96 -3.08
CA VAL A 476 -19.23 -11.84 -3.07
C VAL A 476 -19.66 -10.47 -3.59
N GLU A 477 -18.96 -9.40 -3.21
CA GLU A 477 -19.19 -8.06 -3.72
C GLU A 477 -18.90 -7.96 -5.22
N GLY A 478 -17.79 -8.53 -5.69
CA GLY A 478 -17.48 -8.59 -7.12
C GLY A 478 -18.52 -9.35 -7.94
N LEU A 479 -19.03 -10.47 -7.42
CA LEU A 479 -20.10 -11.26 -8.05
C LEU A 479 -21.43 -10.50 -8.03
N THR A 480 -21.74 -9.80 -6.94
CA THR A 480 -22.94 -8.95 -6.82
C THR A 480 -22.91 -7.85 -7.88
N ALA A 481 -21.77 -7.16 -8.03
CA ALA A 481 -21.58 -6.15 -9.07
C ALA A 481 -21.76 -6.71 -10.49
N CYS A 482 -21.34 -7.97 -10.73
CA CYS A 482 -21.58 -8.63 -12.02
C CYS A 482 -23.07 -8.88 -12.30
N VAL A 483 -23.85 -9.22 -11.26
CA VAL A 483 -25.31 -9.38 -11.39
C VAL A 483 -25.98 -8.03 -11.64
N GLU A 484 -25.64 -7.02 -10.86
CA GLU A 484 -26.22 -5.67 -10.96
C GLU A 484 -25.87 -4.98 -12.28
N GLY A 485 -24.64 -5.19 -12.76
CA GLY A 485 -24.17 -4.66 -14.04
C GLY A 485 -24.61 -5.45 -15.27
N GLY A 486 -25.39 -6.53 -15.11
CA GLY A 486 -25.85 -7.36 -16.22
C GLY A 486 -24.73 -8.16 -16.93
N ALA A 487 -23.55 -8.26 -16.31
CA ALA A 487 -22.42 -9.03 -16.83
C ALA A 487 -22.59 -10.55 -16.63
N MET A 488 -23.45 -10.95 -15.69
CA MET A 488 -23.77 -12.35 -15.42
C MET A 488 -25.01 -12.79 -16.19
N THR A 489 -24.92 -13.91 -16.92
CA THR A 489 -26.00 -14.45 -17.74
C THR A 489 -26.20 -15.94 -17.48
N LYS A 490 -27.41 -16.44 -17.76
CA LYS A 490 -27.67 -17.88 -17.79
C LYS A 490 -26.80 -18.53 -18.85
N TYR A 491 -26.05 -19.57 -18.49
CA TYR A 491 -25.24 -20.26 -19.48
C TYR A 491 -26.14 -21.10 -20.39
N VAL A 492 -26.13 -20.79 -21.68
CA VAL A 492 -26.79 -21.60 -22.71
C VAL A 492 -25.70 -22.24 -23.54
N ARG A 493 -25.56 -23.56 -23.41
CA ARG A 493 -24.58 -24.34 -24.18
C ARG A 493 -24.87 -24.18 -25.67
N ARG A 494 -24.10 -23.32 -26.37
CA ARG A 494 -24.21 -23.18 -27.81
C ARG A 494 -23.90 -24.54 -28.45
N ARG A 495 -24.89 -25.17 -29.10
CA ARG A 495 -24.63 -26.29 -30.02
C ARG A 495 -23.65 -25.74 -31.06
N ARG A 496 -22.43 -26.30 -31.13
CA ARG A 496 -21.53 -26.09 -32.27
C ARG A 496 -22.34 -26.33 -33.54
N SER A 497 -22.49 -25.32 -34.38
CA SER A 497 -23.16 -25.49 -35.67
C SER A 497 -22.39 -26.53 -36.49
N GLU A 498 -23.11 -27.41 -37.21
CA GLU A 498 -22.50 -28.41 -38.10
C GLU A 498 -21.59 -27.80 -39.18
N ARG A 499 -21.65 -26.48 -39.41
CA ARG A 499 -20.75 -25.74 -40.30
C ARG A 499 -19.29 -25.77 -39.85
N GLU A 500 -19.01 -25.81 -38.54
CA GLU A 500 -17.61 -25.86 -38.04
C GLU A 500 -17.00 -27.27 -38.07
N ARG A 501 -17.81 -28.34 -38.24
CA ARG A 501 -17.28 -29.71 -38.38
C ARG A 501 -16.67 -29.99 -39.75
N ARG A 502 -16.94 -29.16 -40.77
CA ARG A 502 -16.43 -29.38 -42.14
C ARG A 502 -15.05 -28.75 -42.41
N LEU A 503 -14.44 -28.07 -41.44
CA LEU A 503 -13.10 -27.46 -41.61
C LEU A 503 -11.97 -28.24 -40.92
N VAL A 504 -12.24 -29.43 -40.41
CA VAL A 504 -11.21 -30.36 -39.92
C VAL A 504 -11.51 -31.76 -40.45
N THR A 505 -11.21 -31.97 -41.72
CA THR A 505 -10.82 -33.28 -42.27
C THR A 505 -9.54 -33.08 -43.05
#